data_AF-A0A1W1BGH4-F1
#
_entry.id   AF-A0A1W1BGH4-F1
#
_cell.length_a   1.000
_cell.length_b   1.000
_cell.length_c   1.000
_cell.angle_alpha   90.00
_cell.angle_beta   90.00
_cell.angle_gamma   90.00
#
_symmetry.space_group_name_H-M   'P 1'
#
loop_
_entity.id
_entity.type
_entity.pdbx_description
1 polymer ?
#
loop_
_entity_poly.entity_id
_entity_poly.type
_entity_poly.pdbx_seq_one_letter_code
_entity_poly.pdbx_strand_id
1 'polypeptide(L)' 'MIGAVISGGIFGDHVSPISDTTIISSMASGCDHIEHVRTQMPYALIVAGVTSVLYLFMGLIMV' A
#
# COMPACT_ATOMS: atom_id res chain seq x y z
N MET A 1 13.04 0.24 11.94
CA MET A 1 13.57 0.18 10.56
C MET A 1 12.97 -0.96 9.75
N ILE A 2 13.14 -2.24 10.14
CA ILE A 2 12.61 -3.40 9.38
C ILE A 2 11.10 -3.31 9.10
N GLY A 3 10.29 -2.99 10.12
CA GLY A 3 8.84 -2.83 9.95
C GLY A 3 8.46 -1.79 8.89
N ALA A 4 9.11 -0.62 8.87
CA ALA A 4 8.84 0.43 7.89
C ALA A 4 9.16 -0.02 6.45
N VAL A 5 10.25 -0.77 6.25
CA VAL A 5 10.62 -1.30 4.93
C VAL A 5 9.63 -2.37 4.47
N ILE A 6 9.27 -3.30 5.36
CA ILE A 6 8.28 -4.35 5.05
C ILE A 6 6.92 -3.73 4.72
N SER A 7 6.44 -2.78 5.52
CA SER A 7 5.18 -2.07 5.28
C SER A 7 5.19 -1.30 3.96
N GLY A 8 6.32 -0.69 3.58
CA GLY A 8 6.47 -0.03 2.28
C GLY A 8 6.39 -0.99 1.10
N GLY A 9 6.98 -2.19 1.23
CA GLY A 9 6.88 -3.25 0.22
C GLY A 9 5.44 -3.77 0.06
N ILE A 10 4.72 -3.98 1.17
CA ILE A 10 3.31 -4.40 1.15
C ILE A 10 2.42 -3.33 0.50
N PHE A 11 2.64 -2.06 0.84
CA PHE A 11 1.94 -0.95 0.18
C PHE A 11 2.16 -1.00 -1.35
N GLY A 12 3.41 -1.17 -1.80
CA GLY A 12 3.75 -1.26 -3.21
C GLY A 12 3.05 -2.41 -3.93
N ASP A 13 3.04 -3.61 -3.34
CA ASP A 13 2.34 -4.76 -3.91
C ASP A 13 0.84 -4.51 -4.06
N HIS A 14 0.20 -3.91 -3.04
CA HIS A 14 -1.25 -3.69 -2.98
C HIS A 14 -1.78 -2.74 -4.07
N VAL A 15 -1.00 -1.74 -4.48
CA VAL A 15 -1.41 -0.78 -5.52
C VAL A 15 -0.64 -0.93 -6.83
N SER A 16 0.16 -1.99 -6.97
CA SER A 16 0.92 -2.25 -8.19
C SER A 16 0.01 -2.81 -9.29
N PRO A 17 -0.07 -2.16 -10.48
CA PRO A 17 -0.80 -2.68 -11.65
C PRO A 17 -0.21 -3.95 -12.26
N ILE A 18 0.92 -4.44 -11.74
CA ILE A 18 1.61 -5.64 -12.25
C ILE A 18 1.72 -6.72 -11.18
N SER A 19 1.14 -6.50 -9.99
CA SER A 19 1.17 -7.49 -8.91
C SER A 19 0.18 -8.62 -9.19
N ASP A 20 0.62 -9.88 -9.04
CA ASP A 20 -0.21 -11.07 -9.20
C ASP A 20 -1.44 -11.04 -8.29
N THR A 21 -1.27 -10.59 -7.05
CA THR A 21 -2.34 -10.45 -6.05
C THR A 21 -3.38 -9.42 -6.49
N THR A 22 -2.95 -8.31 -7.05
CA THR A 22 -3.82 -7.24 -7.57
C THR A 22 -4.58 -7.69 -8.83
N ILE A 23 -3.92 -8.42 -9.73
CA ILE A 23 -4.55 -9.01 -10.92
C ILE A 23 -5.63 -10.01 -10.50
N ILE A 24 -5.31 -10.96 -9.62
CA ILE A 24 -6.27 -11.97 -9.14
C ILE A 24 -7.43 -11.31 -8.38
N SER A 25 -7.17 -10.29 -7.57
CA SER A 25 -8.21 -9.56 -6.81
C SER A 25 -9.17 -8.82 -7.73
N SER A 26 -8.67 -8.16 -8.79
CA SER A 26 -9.52 -7.49 -9.78
C SER A 26 -10.37 -8.47 -10.59
N MET A 27 -9.81 -9.62 -10.99
CA MET A 27 -10.57 -10.69 -11.67
C MET A 27 -11.66 -11.28 -10.75
N ALA A 28 -11.34 -11.56 -9.50
CA ALA A 28 -12.28 -12.13 -8.53
C ALA A 28 -13.43 -11.17 -8.21
N SER A 29 -13.18 -9.86 -8.27
CA SER A 29 -14.20 -8.81 -8.08
C SER A 29 -14.97 -8.46 -9.36
N GLY A 30 -14.57 -9.00 -10.52
CA GLY A 30 -15.25 -8.77 -11.80
C GLY A 30 -15.20 -7.32 -12.30
N CYS A 31 -14.22 -6.54 -11.82
CA CYS A 31 -14.03 -5.14 -12.22
C CYS A 31 -12.81 -4.97 -13.14
N ASP A 32 -12.75 -3.84 -13.85
CA ASP A 32 -11.57 -3.51 -14.66
C ASP A 32 -10.32 -3.38 -13.77
N HIS A 33 -9.21 -3.96 -14.23
CA HIS A 33 -7.98 -4.03 -13.45
C HIS A 33 -7.42 -2.64 -13.11
N ILE A 34 -7.43 -1.71 -14.06
CA ILE A 34 -6.91 -0.36 -13.85
C ILE A 34 -7.87 0.44 -12.97
N GLU A 35 -9.17 0.24 -13.10
CA GLU A 35 -10.17 0.84 -12.23
C GLU A 35 -10.04 0.34 -10.77
N HIS A 36 -9.78 -0.96 -10.58
CA HIS A 36 -9.51 -1.55 -9.27
C HIS A 36 -8.34 -0.85 -8.57
N VAL A 37 -7.20 -0.71 -9.26
CA VAL A 37 -6.01 -0.05 -8.71
C VAL A 37 -6.26 1.43 -8.46
N ARG A 38 -6.90 2.12 -9.41
CA ARG A 38 -7.15 3.56 -9.33
C ARG A 38 -8.08 3.93 -8.18
N THR A 39 -9.08 3.11 -7.90
CA THR A 39 -9.99 3.35 -6.78
C THR A 39 -9.35 3.05 -5.42
N GLN A 40 -8.37 2.14 -5.36
CA GLN A 40 -7.64 1.81 -4.13
C GLN A 40 -6.51 2.80 -3.81
N MET A 41 -5.84 3.34 -4.83
CA MET A 41 -4.68 4.23 -4.67
C MET A 41 -4.91 5.40 -3.69
N PRO A 42 -6.04 6.13 -3.70
CA PRO A 42 -6.29 7.19 -2.74
C PRO A 42 -6.30 6.71 -1.28
N TYR A 43 -6.92 5.56 -1.02
CA TYR A 43 -6.96 4.96 0.32
C TYR A 43 -5.57 4.50 0.76
N ALA A 44 -4.84 3.84 -0.14
CA ALA A 44 -3.49 3.37 0.13
C ALA A 44 -2.53 4.53 0.41
N LEU A 45 -2.65 5.66 -0.31
CA LEU A 45 -1.84 6.87 -0.09
C LEU A 45 -2.12 7.52 1.27
N ILE A 46 -3.39 7.57 1.70
CA ILE A 46 -3.75 8.07 3.04
C ILE A 46 -3.07 7.21 4.11
N VAL A 47 -3.18 5.89 3.99
CA VAL A 47 -2.53 4.96 4.92
C VAL A 47 -1.03 5.15 4.89
N ALA A 48 -0.40 5.12 3.72
CA ALA A 48 1.04 5.32 3.56
C ALA A 48 1.53 6.63 4.22
N GLY A 49 0.78 7.72 4.07
CA GLY A 49 1.07 9.00 4.71
C GLY A 49 1.02 8.89 6.24
N VAL A 50 -0.06 8.36 6.80
CA VAL A 50 -0.23 8.19 8.26
C VAL A 50 0.87 7.29 8.83
N THR A 51 1.13 6.13 8.22
CA THR A 51 2.15 5.20 8.72
C THR A 51 3.55 5.79 8.61
N SER A 52 3.84 6.56 7.56
CA SER A 52 5.13 7.25 7.41
C SER A 52 5.35 8.25 8.55
N VAL A 53 4.34 9.08 8.87
CA VAL A 53 4.42 10.03 10.00
C VAL A 53 4.63 9.29 11.32
N LEU A 54 3.89 8.20 11.56
CA LEU A 54 4.03 7.41 12.79
C LEU A 54 5.42 6.76 12.91
N TYR A 55 5.94 6.16 11.84
CA TYR A 55 7.28 5.57 11.86
C TYR A 55 8.38 6.62 12.08
N LEU A 56 8.24 7.81 11.49
CA LEU A 56 9.18 8.92 11.72
C LEU A 56 9.12 9.43 13.16
N PHE A 57 7.91 9.66 13.68
CA PHE A 57 7.71 10.14 15.04
C PHE A 57 8.23 9.14 16.09
N MET A 58 7.92 7.85 15.90
CA MET A 58 8.38 6.77 16.77
C MET A 58 9.90 6.59 16.67
N GLY A 59 10.46 6.76 15.47
CA GLY A 59 11.91 6.81 15.27
C GLY A 59 12.57 7.98 15.99
N LEU A 60 11.95 9.16 16.02
CA LEU A 60 12.49 10.33 16.72
C LEU A 60 12.44 10.20 18.25
N ILE A 61 11.39 9.55 18.79
CA ILE A 61 11.20 9.38 20.24
C ILE A 61 12.02 8.23 20.84
N MET A 62 12.14 7.12 20.11
CA MET A 62 12.79 5.90 20.61
C MET A 62 14.26 5.76 20.19
N VAL A 63 14.82 6.78 19.53
CA VAL A 63 16.27 6.95 19.32
C VAL A 63 16.86 7.66 20.54
#